data_AF-A0A6V7JUM4-F1
#
_entry.id   AF-A0A6V7JUM4-F1
#
_cell.length_a   1.000
_cell.length_b   1.000
_cell.length_c   1.000
_cell.angle_alpha   90.00
_cell.angle_beta   90.00
_cell.angle_gamma   90.00
#
_symmetry.space_group_name_H-M   'P 1'
#
loop_
_entity.id
_entity.type
_entity.pdbx_description
1 polymer ?
#
loop_
_entity_poly.entity_id
_entity_poly.type
_entity_poly.pdbx_seq_one_letter_code
_entity_poly.pdbx_strand_id
1 'polypeptide(L)' 'VDPSGEILELPKAVPWKDIYFELEKDLKIDPPVKYVIFQDNNWRVQAVPVALGSFVCR' A
#
# COMPACT_ATOMS: atom_id res chain seq x y z
N VAL A 1 -6.17 9.66 -5.65
CA VAL A 1 -5.32 9.58 -4.43
C VAL A 1 -5.97 10.40 -3.35
N ASP A 2 -6.14 9.79 -2.18
CA ASP A 2 -6.74 10.43 -1.01
C ASP A 2 -5.90 11.65 -0.57
N PRO A 3 -6.53 12.78 -0.18
CA PRO A 3 -5.81 13.98 0.24
C PRO A 3 -4.95 13.79 1.51
N SER A 4 -5.17 12.72 2.28
CA SER A 4 -4.41 12.39 3.50
C SER A 4 -3.10 11.64 3.19
N GLY A 5 -2.93 11.13 1.96
CA GLY A 5 -1.73 10.36 1.55
C GLY A 5 -1.70 8.91 2.07
N GLU A 6 -2.69 8.49 2.85
CA GLU A 6 -2.74 7.18 3.51
C GLU A 6 -3.25 6.04 2.60
N ILE A 7 -3.86 6.40 1.46
CA ILE A 7 -4.43 5.45 0.49
C ILE A 7 -3.72 5.59 -0.85
N LEU A 8 -3.06 4.52 -1.28
CA LEU A 8 -2.36 4.42 -2.55
C LEU A 8 -3.21 3.66 -3.57
N GLU A 9 -3.34 4.21 -4.77
CA GLU A 9 -3.97 3.53 -5.90
C GLU A 9 -2.87 2.98 -6.82
N LEU A 10 -2.89 1.67 -7.07
CA LEU A 10 -2.00 1.02 -8.03
C LEU A 10 -2.80 0.49 -9.22
N PRO A 11 -2.25 0.58 -10.43
CA PRO A 11 -2.94 0.10 -11.63
C PRO A 11 -3.08 -1.43 -11.65
N LYS A 12 -2.27 -2.17 -10.88
CA LYS A 12 -2.22 -3.64 -10.87
C LYS A 12 -1.81 -4.17 -9.50
N ALA A 13 -2.16 -5.42 -9.22
CA ALA A 13 -1.66 -6.11 -8.03
C ALA A 13 -0.14 -6.33 -8.13
N VAL A 14 0.58 -6.04 -7.05
CA VAL A 14 2.00 -6.38 -6.93
C VAL A 14 2.14 -7.71 -6.17
N PRO A 15 3.02 -8.63 -6.63
CA PRO A 15 3.12 -9.96 -6.03
C PRO A 15 3.77 -9.97 -4.64
N TRP A 16 4.55 -8.93 -4.30
CA TRP A 16 5.33 -8.86 -3.07
C TRP A 16 4.93 -7.65 -2.24
N LYS A 17 4.77 -7.82 -0.93
CA LYS A 17 4.43 -6.74 -0.01
C LYS A 17 5.63 -5.83 0.28
N ASP A 18 6.84 -6.31 0.07
CA ASP A 18 8.10 -5.56 0.24
C ASP A 18 8.14 -4.29 -0.61
N ILE A 19 7.57 -4.37 -1.82
CA ILE A 19 7.48 -3.25 -2.76
C ILE A 19 6.74 -2.05 -2.18
N TYR A 20 5.77 -2.25 -1.27
CA TYR A 20 5.08 -1.13 -0.62
C TYR A 20 6.03 -0.36 0.28
N PHE A 21 6.85 -1.07 1.07
CA PHE A 21 7.83 -0.45 1.97
C PHE A 21 8.97 0.22 1.21
N GLU A 22 9.37 -0.33 0.08
CA GLU A 22 10.37 0.28 -0.81
C GLU A 22 9.81 1.54 -1.47
N LEU A 23 8.59 1.50 -1.99
CA LEU A 23 7.90 2.67 -2.54
C LEU A 23 7.71 3.78 -1.50
N GLU A 24 7.29 3.44 -0.28
CA GLU A 24 7.18 4.40 0.83
C GLU A 24 8.50 5.12 1.09
N LYS A 25 9.62 4.37 1.10
CA LYS A 25 10.97 4.92 1.31
C LYS A 25 11.45 5.77 0.13
N ASP A 26 11.27 5.28 -1.09
CA ASP A 26 11.75 5.92 -2.31
C ASP A 26 10.99 7.23 -2.58
N LEU A 27 9.67 7.19 -2.45
CA LEU A 27 8.78 8.34 -2.64
C LEU A 27 8.70 9.24 -1.39
N LYS A 28 9.35 8.86 -0.27
CA LYS A 28 9.32 9.58 1.02
C LYS A 28 7.89 9.94 1.45
N ILE A 29 6.98 8.97 1.37
CA ILE A 29 5.58 9.17 1.73
C ILE A 29 5.47 9.27 3.26
N ASP A 30 5.04 10.43 3.74
CA ASP A 30 4.70 10.68 5.14
C ASP A 30 3.35 11.41 5.18
N PRO A 31 2.29 10.84 5.81
CA PRO A 31 2.26 9.61 6.60
C PRO A 31 2.30 8.30 5.77
N PRO A 32 2.74 7.16 6.35
CA PRO A 32 2.86 5.89 5.64
C PRO A 32 1.51 5.38 5.10
N VAL A 33 1.58 4.60 4.02
CA VAL A 33 0.40 4.05 3.34
C VAL A 33 -0.23 2.97 4.22
N LYS A 34 -1.54 3.09 4.44
CA LYS A 34 -2.35 2.12 5.19
C LYS A 34 -3.08 1.16 4.28
N TYR A 35 -3.64 1.69 3.19
CA TYR A 35 -4.44 0.92 2.26
C TYR A 35 -3.93 1.10 0.84
N VAL A 36 -3.87 -0.03 0.13
CA VAL A 36 -3.56 -0.06 -1.29
C VAL A 36 -4.79 -0.56 -2.01
N ILE A 37 -5.25 0.24 -2.97
CA ILE A 37 -6.37 -0.10 -3.84
C ILE A 37 -5.77 -0.43 -5.21
N PHE A 38 -6.20 -1.54 -5.80
CA PHE A 38 -5.82 -1.89 -7.15
C PHE A 38 -6.98 -2.50 -7.91
N GLN A 39 -7.02 -2.22 -9.21
CA GLN A 39 -8.05 -2.73 -10.10
C GLN A 39 -7.39 -3.66 -11.12
N ASP A 40 -7.51 -4.95 -10.89
CA ASP A 40 -7.06 -5.97 -11.85
C ASP A 40 -8.26 -6.40 -12.73
N ASN A 41 -9.16 -7.22 -12.19
CA ASN A 41 -10.48 -7.53 -12.78
C ASN A 41 -11.67 -6.97 -11.98
N ASN A 42 -11.47 -6.75 -10.69
CA ASN A 42 -12.41 -6.13 -9.75
C ASN A 42 -11.62 -5.17 -8.86
N TRP A 43 -12.31 -4.19 -8.26
CA TRP A 43 -11.73 -3.35 -7.22
C TRP A 43 -11.36 -4.20 -6.01
N ARG A 44 -10.08 -4.17 -5.62
CA ARG A 44 -9.56 -4.85 -4.44
C ARG A 44 -8.86 -3.86 -3.55
N VAL A 45 -8.99 -4.07 -2.24
CA VAL A 45 -8.32 -3.27 -1.21
C VAL A 45 -7.44 -4.21 -0.39
N GLN A 46 -6.20 -3.81 -0.17
CA GLN A 46 -5.24 -4.53 0.66
C GLN A 46 -4.72 -3.59 1.75
N ALA A 47 -4.72 -4.06 2.99
CA ALA A 47 -4.11 -3.35 4.11
C ALA A 47 -2.60 -3.63 4.17
N VAL A 48 -1.82 -2.57 4.38
CA VAL A 48 -0.37 -2.65 4.53
C VAL A 48 -0.06 -3.02 5.99
N PRO A 49 0.74 -4.08 6.24
CA PRO A 49 1.10 -4.45 7.59
C PRO A 49 2.06 -3.44 8.22
N VAL A 50 2.11 -3.38 9.55
CA VAL A 50 3.05 -2.51 10.27
C VAL A 50 4.52 -2.79 9.91
N ALA A 51 4.82 -4.06 9.60
CA ALA A 51 6.12 -4.55 9.20
C ALA A 51 5.96 -5.80 8.31
N LEU A 52 6.98 -6.12 7.52
CA LEU A 52 7.04 -7.36 6.74
C LEU A 52 6.87 -8.59 7.63
N GLY A 53 5.93 -9.46 7.27
CA GLY A 53 5.58 -10.66 8.05
C GLY A 53 4.69 -10.41 9.28
N SER A 54 4.31 -9.16 9.57
CA SER A 54 3.35 -8.88 10.64
C SER A 54 1.91 -9.18 10.19
N PHE A 55 1.12 -9.71 11.11
CA PHE A 55 -0.32 -9.88 10.95
C PHE A 55 -1.11 -8.62 11.36
N VAL A 56 -0.44 -7.64 11.98
CA VAL A 56 -1.04 -6.38 12.41
C VAL A 56 -1.00 -5.38 11.25
N CYS A 57 -2.16 -4.87 10.87
CA CYS A 57 -2.31 -3.80 9.87
C CYS A 57 -2.27 -2.42 10.54
N ARG A 58 -1.82 -1.40 9.81
CA ARG A 58 -1.80 0.00 10.25
C ARG A 58 -3.16 0.68 10.16
#